data_AF-A0A7K7UY97-F1
#
_entry.id   AF-A0A7K7UY97-F1
#
_cell.length_a   1.000
_cell.length_b   1.000
_cell.length_c   1.000
_cell.angle_alpha   90.00
_cell.angle_beta   90.00
_cell.angle_gamma   90.00
#
_symmetry.space_group_name_H-M   'P 1'
#
loop_
_entity.id
_entity.type
_entity.pdbx_description
1 polymer ?
#
loop_
_entity_poly.entity_id
_entity_poly.type
_entity_poly.pdbx_seq_one_letter_code
_entity_poly.pdbx_strand_id
1 'polypeptide(L)'
;AVQELVDNLLHTCHMISLSTFLPRLEPCIGVGSSFEGWSHRAEDTVYRVLVRLKPPPGHSFRLRPSADGELPARPGCVRVKLQCMCKREQLLGDVLCFRHHSYEQVRRHQRPGLLQILCTDSYLDVEKTAHWLQLFVQNAWDVIAEQQNCQLAVLPSSRSCPLQLTYDSGRTVHVDMVLGVQQDELGVFVGSQEAEADLSSTTWLESCALHELLFFRCVARQAPLGSCHLTCLQLLTYLLADSVLSPAHLKTVTMHLLTLLPPSEWCPQHLLERLRDILQYLRRCLEERQLHHFLVGNERVPRELSLPAAFQAASPLNLFQRLARESQARALHELTQLQDR
;
A
#
# COMPACT_ATOMS: atom_id res chain seq x y z
N ALA A 1 -10.06 12.05 -11.06
CA ALA A 1 -8.87 12.08 -11.96
C ALA A 1 -8.04 10.80 -11.85
N VAL A 2 -6.86 10.76 -11.21
CA VAL A 2 -5.99 9.55 -11.26
C VAL A 2 -6.66 8.30 -10.69
N GLN A 3 -7.19 8.37 -9.46
CA GLN A 3 -7.86 7.23 -8.83
C GLN A 3 -9.08 6.74 -9.64
N GLU A 4 -9.87 7.68 -10.17
CA GLU A 4 -11.05 7.40 -10.99
C GLU A 4 -10.69 6.70 -12.31
N LEU A 5 -9.61 7.13 -12.97
CA LEU A 5 -9.09 6.45 -14.17
C LEU A 5 -8.69 5.00 -13.85
N VAL A 6 -7.98 4.80 -12.74
CA VAL A 6 -7.60 3.45 -12.29
C VAL A 6 -8.84 2.62 -11.96
N ASP A 7 -9.84 3.19 -11.29
CA ASP A 7 -11.09 2.47 -10.99
C ASP A 7 -11.84 2.07 -12.27
N ASN A 8 -11.86 2.92 -13.30
CA ASN A 8 -12.43 2.59 -14.60
C ASN A 8 -11.66 1.46 -15.31
N LEU A 9 -10.32 1.47 -15.22
CA LEU A 9 -9.48 0.37 -15.71
C LEU A 9 -9.79 -0.94 -14.99
N LEU A 10 -9.85 -0.92 -13.66
CA LEU A 10 -10.15 -2.09 -12.84
C LEU A 10 -11.56 -2.62 -13.09
N HIS A 11 -12.53 -1.74 -13.31
CA HIS A 11 -13.88 -2.11 -13.70
C HIS A 11 -13.88 -2.81 -15.06
N THR A 12 -13.15 -2.29 -16.04
CA THR A 12 -13.03 -2.90 -17.37
C THR A 12 -12.33 -4.26 -17.30
N CYS A 13 -11.25 -4.38 -16.52
CA CYS A 13 -10.61 -5.65 -16.20
C CYS A 13 -11.60 -6.67 -15.60
N HIS A 14 -12.50 -6.20 -14.72
CA HIS A 14 -13.54 -7.06 -14.16
C HIS A 14 -14.50 -7.56 -15.23
N MET A 15 -14.98 -6.67 -16.12
CA MET A 15 -15.87 -7.04 -17.22
C MET A 15 -15.25 -8.08 -18.16
N ILE A 16 -13.97 -7.93 -18.49
CA ILE A 16 -13.21 -8.89 -19.33
C ILE A 16 -13.04 -10.25 -18.62
N SER A 17 -12.94 -10.26 -17.29
CA SER A 17 -12.72 -11.48 -16.49
C SER A 17 -13.99 -12.19 -16.01
N LEU A 18 -15.20 -11.68 -16.31
CA LEU A 18 -16.47 -12.24 -15.79
C LEU A 18 -16.67 -13.73 -16.06
N SER A 19 -16.16 -14.23 -17.20
CA SER A 19 -16.26 -15.64 -17.59
C SER A 19 -15.08 -16.51 -17.15
N THR A 20 -14.18 -15.97 -16.33
CA THR A 20 -12.94 -16.63 -15.91
C THR A 20 -12.98 -17.01 -14.43
N PHE A 21 -12.12 -17.96 -14.05
CA PHE A 21 -11.90 -18.33 -12.65
C PHE A 21 -10.65 -17.65 -12.10
N LEU A 22 -10.49 -16.36 -12.41
CA LEU A 22 -9.39 -15.50 -11.94
C LEU A 22 -9.86 -14.56 -10.82
N PRO A 23 -8.95 -13.98 -10.03
CA PRO A 23 -9.31 -13.08 -8.94
C PRO A 23 -10.07 -11.86 -9.44
N ARG A 24 -11.07 -11.43 -8.68
CA ARG A 24 -11.74 -10.16 -8.92
C ARG A 24 -10.90 -9.03 -8.32
N LEU A 25 -10.64 -8.01 -9.12
CA LEU A 25 -10.02 -6.77 -8.69
C LEU A 25 -11.10 -5.87 -8.06
N GLU A 26 -10.87 -5.40 -6.83
CA GLU A 26 -11.73 -4.40 -6.19
C GLU A 26 -11.32 -2.97 -6.58
N PRO A 27 -12.20 -1.96 -6.38
CA PRO A 27 -11.83 -0.56 -6.52
C PRO A 27 -10.56 -0.23 -5.74
N CYS A 28 -9.73 0.62 -6.32
CA CYS A 28 -8.43 0.94 -5.76
C CYS A 28 -8.54 1.92 -4.58
N ILE A 29 -7.56 1.84 -3.69
CA ILE A 29 -7.41 2.76 -2.57
C ILE A 29 -6.10 3.52 -2.77
N GLY A 30 -6.19 4.83 -2.96
CA GLY A 30 -5.01 5.68 -3.02
C GLY A 30 -4.29 5.75 -1.67
N VAL A 31 -2.99 5.44 -1.66
CA VAL A 31 -2.14 5.40 -0.46
C VAL A 31 -0.82 6.16 -0.67
N GLY A 32 -0.15 6.53 0.43
CA GLY A 32 1.11 7.26 0.37
C GLY A 32 0.92 8.76 0.13
N SER A 33 2.04 9.46 -0.07
CA SER A 33 2.13 10.92 0.04
C SER A 33 1.13 11.69 -0.82
N SER A 34 0.85 11.22 -2.05
CA SER A 34 -0.06 11.87 -2.99
C SER A 34 -1.51 11.85 -2.54
N PHE A 35 -1.92 10.79 -1.84
CA PHE A 35 -3.29 10.61 -1.34
C PHE A 35 -3.46 11.01 0.13
N GLU A 36 -2.36 11.04 0.87
CA GLU A 36 -2.27 11.57 2.24
C GLU A 36 -2.14 13.11 2.26
N GLY A 37 -1.94 13.75 1.09
CA GLY A 37 -2.00 15.20 0.93
C GLY A 37 -0.70 15.94 1.23
N TRP A 38 0.43 15.23 1.34
CA TRP A 38 1.74 15.81 1.65
C TRP A 38 2.82 15.56 0.58
N SER A 39 2.48 15.06 -0.61
CA SER A 39 3.44 15.01 -1.73
C SER A 39 3.79 16.41 -2.23
N HIS A 40 5.04 16.60 -2.66
CA HIS A 40 5.41 17.72 -3.53
C HIS A 40 4.70 17.57 -4.87
N ARG A 41 4.15 18.64 -5.45
CA ARG A 41 3.61 18.61 -6.82
C ARG A 41 4.74 18.69 -7.86
N ALA A 42 5.73 17.82 -7.74
CA ALA A 42 6.80 17.68 -8.72
C ALA A 42 6.37 16.72 -9.84
N GLU A 43 7.00 16.83 -11.00
CA GLU A 43 6.77 15.98 -12.18
C GLU A 43 7.01 14.48 -11.87
N ASP A 44 7.83 14.17 -10.87
CA ASP A 44 8.19 12.79 -10.47
C ASP A 44 7.29 12.15 -9.41
N THR A 45 6.10 12.74 -9.14
CA THR A 45 5.21 12.20 -8.11
C THR A 45 4.59 10.87 -8.55
N VAL A 46 4.96 9.78 -7.89
CA VAL A 46 4.35 8.46 -8.11
C VAL A 46 3.08 8.31 -7.27
N TYR A 47 1.94 8.17 -7.93
CA TYR A 47 0.66 7.88 -7.29
C TYR A 47 0.56 6.39 -6.98
N ARG A 48 0.69 6.01 -5.71
CA ARG A 48 0.54 4.62 -5.30
C ARG A 48 -0.91 4.29 -4.98
N VAL A 49 -1.41 3.21 -5.59
CA VAL A 49 -2.78 2.73 -5.37
C VAL A 49 -2.74 1.26 -4.96
N LEU A 50 -3.54 0.91 -3.95
CA LEU A 50 -3.70 -0.45 -3.48
C LEU A 50 -4.90 -1.09 -4.18
N VAL A 51 -4.69 -2.22 -4.85
CA VAL A 51 -5.72 -2.99 -5.55
C VAL A 51 -5.94 -4.31 -4.82
N ARG A 52 -7.13 -4.49 -4.23
CA ARG A 52 -7.44 -5.69 -3.45
C ARG A 52 -7.92 -6.82 -4.36
N LEU A 53 -7.40 -8.02 -4.09
CA LEU A 53 -7.79 -9.25 -4.78
C LEU A 53 -8.86 -10.00 -3.98
N LYS A 54 -9.99 -10.28 -4.62
CA LYS A 54 -10.99 -11.22 -4.11
C LYS A 54 -10.90 -12.57 -4.81
N PRO A 55 -10.95 -13.68 -4.08
CA PRO A 55 -10.89 -15.00 -4.68
C PRO A 55 -12.11 -15.23 -5.59
N PRO A 56 -11.96 -15.94 -6.73
CA PRO A 56 -13.07 -16.34 -7.56
C PRO A 56 -13.97 -17.37 -6.83
N PRO A 57 -15.21 -17.60 -7.30
CA PRO A 57 -16.08 -18.64 -6.76
C PRO A 57 -15.37 -20.00 -6.64
N GLY A 58 -15.64 -20.71 -5.55
CA GLY A 58 -14.99 -21.99 -5.25
C GLY A 58 -13.56 -21.89 -4.72
N HIS A 59 -13.03 -20.69 -4.50
CA HIS A 59 -11.69 -20.47 -3.96
C HIS A 59 -11.73 -19.62 -2.68
N SER A 60 -10.67 -19.73 -1.89
CA SER A 60 -10.45 -18.85 -0.74
C SER A 60 -8.97 -18.57 -0.55
N PHE A 61 -8.68 -17.35 -0.13
CA PHE A 61 -7.35 -16.93 0.25
C PHE A 61 -7.17 -17.08 1.76
N ARG A 62 -6.09 -17.76 2.16
CA ARG A 62 -5.68 -17.92 3.55
C ARG A 62 -4.29 -17.34 3.72
N LEU A 63 -4.22 -16.20 4.38
CA LEU A 63 -2.97 -15.54 4.73
C LEU A 63 -2.27 -16.35 5.81
N ARG A 64 -0.96 -16.53 5.62
CA ARG A 64 -0.06 -17.20 6.55
C ARG A 64 1.16 -16.30 6.75
N PRO A 65 1.14 -15.41 7.76
CA PRO A 65 2.34 -14.67 8.13
C PRO A 65 3.43 -15.65 8.57
N SER A 66 4.69 -15.30 8.29
CA SER A 66 5.85 -16.00 8.81
C SER A 66 5.88 -15.89 10.33
N ALA A 67 6.20 -16.98 11.02
CA ALA A 67 6.33 -16.99 12.47
C ALA A 67 7.53 -16.14 12.94
N ASP A 68 8.61 -16.15 12.15
CA ASP A 68 9.89 -15.51 12.49
C ASP A 68 10.04 -14.11 11.89
N GLY A 69 9.05 -13.64 11.14
CA GLY A 69 9.14 -12.35 10.46
C GLY A 69 8.84 -11.17 11.39
N GLU A 70 9.64 -10.11 11.28
CA GLU A 70 9.47 -8.87 12.04
C GLU A 70 8.44 -7.92 11.38
N LEU A 71 7.75 -7.12 12.18
CA LEU A 71 6.84 -6.06 11.71
C LEU A 71 7.57 -4.70 11.62
N PRO A 72 7.13 -3.75 10.75
CA PRO A 72 6.19 -3.93 9.66
C PRO A 72 6.86 -4.69 8.49
N ALA A 73 6.12 -4.97 7.42
CA ALA A 73 6.60 -5.76 6.29
C ALA A 73 6.98 -7.20 6.64
N ARG A 74 6.33 -7.78 7.66
CA ARG A 74 6.47 -9.20 7.99
C ARG A 74 6.14 -10.05 6.75
N PRO A 75 7.05 -10.92 6.30
CA PRO A 75 6.78 -11.79 5.17
C PRO A 75 5.71 -12.82 5.52
N GLY A 76 4.95 -13.23 4.52
CA GLY A 76 3.94 -14.27 4.62
C GLY A 76 3.64 -14.86 3.25
N CYS A 77 2.67 -15.76 3.19
CA CYS A 77 2.20 -16.34 1.94
C CYS A 77 0.67 -16.40 1.91
N VAL A 78 0.11 -16.34 0.70
CA VAL A 78 -1.34 -16.46 0.48
C VAL A 78 -1.61 -17.86 -0.03
N ARG A 79 -2.13 -18.75 0.82
CA ARG A 79 -2.53 -20.09 0.39
C ARG A 79 -3.91 -20.06 -0.24
N VAL A 80 -4.01 -20.56 -1.47
CA VAL A 80 -5.29 -20.74 -2.17
C VAL A 80 -5.87 -22.10 -1.78
N LYS A 81 -7.12 -22.12 -1.29
CA LYS A 81 -7.87 -23.34 -0.97
C LYS A 81 -9.16 -23.42 -1.76
N LEU A 82 -9.47 -24.61 -2.27
CA LEU A 82 -10.76 -24.90 -2.88
C LEU A 82 -11.85 -24.98 -1.79
N GLN A 83 -12.98 -24.33 -2.04
CA GLN A 83 -14.18 -24.40 -1.23
C GLN A 83 -15.22 -25.29 -1.90
N CYS A 84 -16.06 -25.96 -1.11
CA CYS A 84 -17.17 -26.74 -1.64
C CYS A 84 -18.24 -25.79 -2.16
N MET A 85 -18.66 -25.96 -3.41
CA MET A 85 -19.70 -25.15 -4.05
C MET A 85 -20.97 -25.96 -4.38
N CYS A 86 -21.10 -27.22 -3.94
CA CYS A 86 -22.23 -28.10 -4.33
C CYS A 86 -23.61 -27.47 -4.11
N LYS A 87 -23.79 -26.71 -3.03
CA LYS A 87 -25.06 -26.01 -2.77
C LYS A 87 -25.36 -24.95 -3.84
N ARG A 88 -24.36 -24.17 -4.26
CA ARG A 88 -24.52 -23.15 -5.30
C ARG A 88 -24.72 -23.79 -6.68
N GLU A 89 -23.92 -24.81 -6.96
CA GLU A 89 -24.04 -25.63 -8.16
C GLU A 89 -25.45 -26.19 -8.33
N GLN A 90 -26.02 -26.79 -7.28
CA GLN A 90 -27.38 -27.34 -7.31
C GLN A 90 -28.48 -26.27 -7.47
N LEU A 91 -28.28 -25.08 -6.88
CA LEU A 91 -29.32 -24.04 -6.86
C LEU A 91 -29.28 -23.10 -8.06
N LEU A 92 -28.08 -22.75 -8.54
CA LEU A 92 -27.87 -21.74 -9.59
C LEU A 92 -27.28 -22.34 -10.87
N GLY A 93 -26.60 -23.48 -10.80
CA GLY A 93 -25.94 -24.10 -11.95
C GLY A 93 -24.85 -23.25 -12.62
N ASP A 94 -24.45 -22.13 -12.01
CA ASP A 94 -23.54 -21.14 -12.58
C ASP A 94 -22.05 -21.50 -12.37
N VAL A 95 -21.77 -22.45 -11.48
CA VAL A 95 -20.43 -22.92 -11.15
C VAL A 95 -20.43 -24.42 -10.86
N LEU A 96 -19.30 -25.08 -11.09
CA LEU A 96 -19.09 -26.47 -10.67
C LEU A 96 -18.36 -26.56 -9.32
N CYS A 97 -18.65 -27.59 -8.53
CA CYS A 97 -17.89 -27.86 -7.31
C CYS A 97 -16.58 -28.60 -7.58
N PHE A 98 -15.48 -27.85 -7.62
CA PHE A 98 -14.13 -28.39 -7.84
C PHE A 98 -13.64 -29.41 -6.81
N ARG A 99 -14.27 -29.47 -5.62
CA ARG A 99 -13.89 -30.45 -4.58
C ARG A 99 -14.47 -31.84 -4.79
N HIS A 100 -15.62 -31.95 -5.46
CA HIS A 100 -16.39 -33.19 -5.52
C HIS A 100 -16.59 -33.71 -6.94
N HIS A 101 -16.37 -32.87 -7.95
CA HIS A 101 -16.25 -33.33 -9.33
C HIS A 101 -14.88 -33.93 -9.61
N SER A 102 -14.84 -34.89 -10.55
CA SER A 102 -13.56 -35.48 -10.96
C SER A 102 -12.71 -34.46 -11.71
N TYR A 103 -11.39 -34.64 -11.69
CA TYR A 103 -10.46 -33.75 -12.38
C TYR A 103 -10.80 -33.57 -13.87
N GLU A 104 -11.20 -34.65 -14.56
CA GLU A 104 -11.60 -34.56 -15.97
C GLU A 104 -12.87 -33.74 -16.20
N GLN A 105 -13.86 -33.86 -15.31
CA GLN A 105 -15.10 -33.08 -15.38
C GLN A 105 -14.80 -31.60 -15.19
N VAL A 106 -13.94 -31.26 -14.22
CA VAL A 106 -13.51 -29.88 -13.97
C VAL A 106 -12.71 -29.35 -15.15
N ARG A 107 -11.72 -30.10 -15.66
CA ARG A 107 -10.88 -29.67 -16.80
C ARG A 107 -11.69 -29.41 -18.08
N ARG A 108 -12.77 -30.16 -18.33
CA ARG A 108 -13.63 -29.95 -19.51
C ARG A 108 -14.49 -28.68 -19.39
N HIS A 109 -14.82 -28.26 -18.17
CA HIS A 109 -15.65 -27.08 -17.92
C HIS A 109 -14.82 -25.83 -17.57
N GLN A 110 -13.57 -26.00 -17.15
CA GLN A 110 -12.69 -24.92 -16.72
C GLN A 110 -11.57 -24.69 -17.75
N ARG A 111 -11.48 -23.46 -18.26
CA ARG A 111 -10.21 -22.92 -18.79
C ARG A 111 -9.14 -22.94 -17.68
N PRO A 112 -7.82 -22.82 -17.98
CA PRO A 112 -6.78 -22.79 -16.95
C PRO A 112 -7.17 -21.85 -15.81
N GLY A 113 -7.40 -22.41 -14.61
CA GLY A 113 -7.94 -21.67 -13.48
C GLY A 113 -6.86 -20.91 -12.71
N LEU A 114 -7.27 -20.17 -11.68
CA LEU A 114 -6.40 -19.47 -10.74
C LEU A 114 -5.15 -20.27 -10.33
N LEU A 115 -5.31 -21.54 -9.97
CA LEU A 115 -4.22 -22.40 -9.50
C LEU A 115 -3.16 -22.67 -10.57
N GLN A 116 -3.54 -22.71 -11.84
CA GLN A 116 -2.62 -22.99 -12.93
C GLN A 116 -1.92 -21.71 -13.43
N ILE A 117 -2.63 -20.58 -13.42
CA ILE A 117 -2.12 -19.32 -13.99
C ILE A 117 -1.36 -18.49 -12.95
N LEU A 118 -1.92 -18.31 -11.75
CA LEU A 118 -1.40 -17.33 -10.78
C LEU A 118 -0.80 -17.96 -9.54
N CYS A 119 -0.77 -19.29 -9.42
CA CYS A 119 -0.20 -19.95 -8.27
C CYS A 119 1.11 -20.67 -8.61
N THR A 120 1.97 -20.78 -7.60
CA THR A 120 3.07 -21.73 -7.54
C THR A 120 2.71 -22.72 -6.43
N ASP A 121 2.57 -23.99 -6.81
CA ASP A 121 1.89 -25.04 -6.02
C ASP A 121 0.46 -24.64 -5.61
N SER A 122 0.27 -24.26 -4.35
CA SER A 122 -1.02 -23.81 -3.78
C SER A 122 -0.93 -22.40 -3.20
N TYR A 123 0.11 -21.65 -3.53
CA TYR A 123 0.33 -20.30 -3.05
C TYR A 123 0.18 -19.30 -4.19
N LEU A 124 -0.54 -18.20 -3.93
CA LEU A 124 -0.69 -17.13 -4.90
C LEU A 124 0.67 -16.48 -5.10
N ASP A 125 1.17 -16.57 -6.33
CA ASP A 125 2.50 -16.13 -6.73
C ASP A 125 2.41 -14.65 -7.10
N VAL A 126 3.20 -13.81 -6.42
CA VAL A 126 3.21 -12.36 -6.60
C VAL A 126 3.63 -12.00 -8.00
N GLU A 127 4.64 -12.66 -8.56
CA GLU A 127 5.19 -12.34 -9.88
C GLU A 127 4.21 -12.69 -10.99
N LYS A 128 3.64 -13.90 -10.93
CA LYS A 128 2.59 -14.31 -11.87
C LYS A 128 1.38 -13.38 -11.78
N THR A 129 1.02 -12.95 -10.57
CA THR A 129 -0.13 -12.07 -10.36
C THR A 129 0.14 -10.64 -10.83
N ALA A 130 1.35 -10.11 -10.64
CA ALA A 130 1.75 -8.79 -11.13
C ALA A 130 1.79 -8.76 -12.67
N HIS A 131 2.42 -9.77 -13.30
CA HIS A 131 2.45 -9.90 -14.75
C HIS A 131 1.04 -10.06 -15.34
N TRP A 132 0.20 -10.87 -14.69
CA TRP A 132 -1.21 -11.01 -15.08
C TRP A 132 -1.95 -9.66 -15.04
N LEU A 133 -1.76 -8.88 -13.97
CA LEU A 133 -2.38 -7.56 -13.85
C LEU A 133 -1.89 -6.62 -14.96
N GLN A 134 -0.59 -6.60 -15.25
CA GLN A 134 -0.02 -5.77 -16.32
C GLN A 134 -0.66 -6.08 -17.69
N LEU A 135 -0.76 -7.37 -18.04
CA LEU A 135 -1.42 -7.80 -19.29
C LEU A 135 -2.91 -7.44 -19.30
N PHE A 136 -3.61 -7.60 -18.16
CA PHE A 136 -5.02 -7.26 -18.05
C PHE A 136 -5.28 -5.77 -18.18
N VAL A 137 -4.43 -4.94 -17.59
CA VAL A 137 -4.51 -3.48 -17.69
C VAL A 137 -4.27 -3.03 -19.14
N GLN A 138 -3.32 -3.64 -19.85
CA GLN A 138 -3.14 -3.38 -21.30
C GLN A 138 -4.41 -3.69 -22.09
N ASN A 139 -4.98 -4.89 -21.91
CA ASN A 139 -6.22 -5.28 -22.60
C ASN A 139 -7.42 -4.39 -22.23
N ALA A 140 -7.51 -3.96 -20.98
CA ALA A 140 -8.57 -3.06 -20.53
C ALA A 140 -8.39 -1.65 -21.11
N TRP A 141 -7.14 -1.19 -21.22
CA TRP A 141 -6.82 0.09 -21.83
C TRP A 141 -7.27 0.13 -23.30
N ASP A 142 -7.03 -0.92 -24.08
CA ASP A 142 -7.48 -1.00 -25.49
C ASP A 142 -9.00 -0.80 -25.65
N VAL A 143 -9.79 -1.10 -24.62
CA VAL A 143 -11.25 -0.92 -24.62
C VAL A 143 -11.67 0.52 -24.30
N ILE A 144 -10.93 1.22 -23.44
CA ILE A 144 -11.34 2.53 -22.92
C ILE A 144 -10.49 3.70 -23.45
N ALA A 145 -9.40 3.41 -24.16
CA ALA A 145 -8.42 4.40 -24.61
C ALA A 145 -9.04 5.56 -25.39
N GLU A 146 -9.98 5.29 -26.29
CA GLU A 146 -10.64 6.30 -27.13
C GLU A 146 -11.41 7.37 -26.33
N GLN A 147 -11.78 7.06 -25.08
CA GLN A 147 -12.51 7.97 -24.20
C GLN A 147 -11.60 8.82 -23.30
N GLN A 148 -10.29 8.60 -23.36
CA GLN A 148 -9.32 9.26 -22.49
C GLN A 148 -8.48 10.29 -23.25
N ASN A 149 -8.07 11.36 -22.56
CA ASN A 149 -7.20 12.42 -23.08
C ASN A 149 -5.71 12.19 -22.73
N CYS A 150 -5.32 10.92 -22.65
CA CYS A 150 -3.96 10.51 -22.35
C CYS A 150 -3.65 9.16 -22.99
N GLN A 151 -2.37 8.89 -23.16
CA GLN A 151 -1.83 7.58 -23.50
C GLN A 151 -1.38 6.86 -22.24
N LEU A 152 -1.51 5.54 -22.21
CA LEU A 152 -1.07 4.69 -21.11
C LEU A 152 0.01 3.73 -21.60
N ALA A 153 1.14 3.70 -20.88
CA ALA A 153 2.16 2.68 -21.01
C ALA A 153 2.26 1.89 -19.71
N VAL A 154 2.19 0.56 -19.81
CA VAL A 154 2.45 -0.33 -18.67
C VAL A 154 3.95 -0.64 -18.66
N LEU A 155 4.61 -0.29 -17.56
CA LEU A 155 6.04 -0.51 -17.36
C LEU A 155 6.28 -1.90 -16.77
N PRO A 156 7.38 -2.58 -17.13
CA PRO A 156 7.68 -3.90 -16.60
C PRO A 156 8.00 -3.85 -15.11
N SER A 157 7.35 -4.72 -14.32
CA SER A 157 7.67 -4.97 -12.92
C SER A 157 7.39 -6.44 -12.57
N SER A 158 8.12 -6.98 -11.59
CA SER A 158 7.85 -8.32 -11.06
C SER A 158 6.87 -8.31 -9.89
N ARG A 159 6.60 -7.17 -9.24
CA ARG A 159 5.83 -7.17 -7.97
C ARG A 159 4.72 -6.12 -7.90
N SER A 160 4.60 -5.26 -8.89
CA SER A 160 3.49 -4.32 -9.04
C SER A 160 3.09 -4.16 -10.51
N CYS A 161 2.19 -3.21 -10.79
CA CYS A 161 1.83 -2.80 -12.14
C CYS A 161 2.05 -1.28 -12.25
N PRO A 162 3.28 -0.85 -12.57
CA PRO A 162 3.59 0.56 -12.79
C PRO A 162 3.05 1.01 -14.15
N LEU A 163 2.42 2.18 -14.15
CA LEU A 163 1.81 2.82 -15.30
C LEU A 163 2.43 4.20 -15.50
N GLN A 164 2.62 4.56 -16.75
CA GLN A 164 2.94 5.91 -17.18
C GLN A 164 1.78 6.46 -18.00
N LEU A 165 1.19 7.55 -17.53
CA LEU A 165 0.13 8.27 -18.20
C LEU A 165 0.71 9.53 -18.84
N THR A 166 0.63 9.65 -20.16
CA THR A 166 1.09 10.83 -20.91
C THR A 166 -0.13 11.57 -21.44
N TYR A 167 -0.46 12.71 -20.86
CA TYR A 167 -1.60 13.54 -21.28
C TYR A 167 -1.27 14.31 -22.56
N ASP A 168 -2.30 14.69 -23.31
CA ASP A 168 -2.16 15.50 -24.55
C ASP A 168 -1.45 16.85 -24.30
N SER A 169 -1.47 17.33 -23.05
CA SER A 169 -0.73 18.52 -22.62
C SER A 169 0.78 18.32 -22.50
N GLY A 170 1.30 17.12 -22.78
CA GLY A 170 2.70 16.73 -22.55
C GLY A 170 3.04 16.40 -21.09
N ARG A 171 2.06 16.47 -20.18
CA ARG A 171 2.26 16.14 -18.76
C ARG A 171 2.31 14.63 -18.58
N THR A 172 3.33 14.16 -17.86
CA THR A 172 3.44 12.75 -17.47
C THR A 172 3.00 12.55 -16.02
N VAL A 173 2.31 11.45 -15.75
CA VAL A 173 1.92 11.01 -14.40
C VAL A 173 2.26 9.54 -14.24
N HIS A 174 2.98 9.21 -13.16
CA HIS A 174 3.30 7.83 -12.81
C HIS A 174 2.32 7.29 -11.78
N VAL A 175 1.80 6.09 -12.02
CA VAL A 175 0.90 5.37 -11.10
C VAL A 175 1.50 4.01 -10.81
N ASP A 176 1.56 3.61 -9.55
CA ASP A 176 2.05 2.29 -9.15
C ASP A 176 0.89 1.51 -8.51
N MET A 177 0.36 0.54 -9.26
CA MET A 177 -0.71 -0.34 -8.77
C MET A 177 -0.12 -1.50 -8.00
N VAL A 178 -0.29 -1.47 -6.68
CA VAL A 178 0.20 -2.52 -5.78
C VAL A 178 -0.95 -3.46 -5.43
N LEU A 179 -0.74 -4.74 -5.70
CA LEU A 179 -1.70 -5.80 -5.37
C LEU A 179 -1.72 -6.07 -3.86
N GLY A 180 -2.90 -6.28 -3.31
CA GLY A 180 -3.07 -6.69 -1.93
C GLY A 180 -4.13 -7.76 -1.72
N VAL A 181 -3.94 -8.56 -0.68
CA VAL A 181 -4.90 -9.57 -0.21
C VAL A 181 -5.31 -9.22 1.20
N GLN A 182 -6.61 -9.30 1.46
CA GLN A 182 -7.22 -9.01 2.74
C GLN A 182 -8.04 -10.22 3.20
N GLN A 183 -7.81 -10.69 4.43
CA GLN A 183 -8.58 -11.82 5.01
C GLN A 183 -9.65 -11.35 6.00
N ASP A 184 -9.41 -10.25 6.72
CA ASP A 184 -10.32 -9.63 7.69
C ASP A 184 -10.44 -8.12 7.43
N GLU A 185 -11.35 -7.40 8.08
CA GLU A 185 -11.56 -5.95 7.90
C GLU A 185 -10.30 -5.08 8.15
N LEU A 186 -9.30 -5.62 8.85
CA LEU A 186 -8.19 -4.84 9.42
C LEU A 186 -6.82 -5.09 8.76
N GLY A 187 -6.54 -6.27 8.19
CA GLY A 187 -5.18 -6.62 7.72
C GLY A 187 -5.05 -6.71 6.20
N VAL A 188 -4.18 -5.89 5.60
CA VAL A 188 -3.82 -5.99 4.17
C VAL A 188 -2.37 -6.41 4.01
N PHE A 189 -2.15 -7.53 3.32
CA PHE A 189 -0.84 -7.93 2.81
C PHE A 189 -0.70 -7.40 1.38
N VAL A 190 0.46 -6.85 1.04
CA VAL A 190 0.76 -6.32 -0.29
C VAL A 190 1.89 -7.11 -0.93
N GLY A 191 1.87 -7.21 -2.25
CA GLY A 191 2.92 -7.88 -3.01
C GLY A 191 4.23 -7.10 -3.12
N SER A 192 4.26 -5.79 -2.85
CA SER A 192 5.38 -4.93 -3.27
C SER A 192 6.27 -4.43 -2.12
N GLN A 193 7.53 -4.86 -2.15
CA GLN A 193 8.73 -4.01 -2.17
C GLN A 193 9.69 -4.66 -3.18
N GLU A 194 10.15 -3.93 -4.19
CA GLU A 194 11.05 -4.47 -5.25
C GLU A 194 12.51 -4.68 -4.78
N ALA A 195 12.83 -4.36 -3.53
CA ALA A 195 14.21 -4.12 -3.09
C ALA A 195 14.92 -5.30 -2.39
N GLU A 196 14.28 -6.44 -2.14
CA GLU A 196 14.95 -7.58 -1.51
C GLU A 196 15.10 -8.73 -2.52
N ALA A 197 16.31 -8.85 -3.09
CA ALA A 197 16.69 -9.85 -4.08
C ALA A 197 16.57 -11.31 -3.60
N ASP A 198 16.17 -11.54 -2.35
CA ASP A 198 16.13 -12.85 -1.70
C ASP A 198 14.69 -13.33 -1.38
N LEU A 199 13.65 -12.57 -1.73
CA LEU A 199 12.27 -12.97 -1.47
C LEU A 199 11.76 -13.95 -2.52
N SER A 200 11.13 -15.05 -2.08
CA SER A 200 10.44 -15.96 -3.00
C SER A 200 9.32 -15.25 -3.78
N SER A 201 9.03 -15.75 -4.98
CA SER A 201 7.91 -15.25 -5.81
C SER A 201 6.55 -15.37 -5.11
N THR A 202 6.43 -16.24 -4.10
CA THR A 202 5.19 -16.45 -3.32
C THR A 202 5.13 -15.65 -2.01
N THR A 203 6.17 -14.87 -1.69
CA THR A 203 6.22 -14.07 -0.46
C THR A 203 5.36 -12.82 -0.61
N TRP A 204 4.45 -12.55 0.31
CA TRP A 204 3.66 -11.31 0.43
C TRP A 204 4.11 -10.57 1.70
N LEU A 205 4.09 -9.24 1.72
CA LEU A 205 4.54 -8.44 2.88
C LEU A 205 3.36 -7.74 3.56
N GLU A 206 3.33 -7.66 4.89
CA GLU A 206 2.32 -6.86 5.58
C GLU A 206 2.52 -5.35 5.32
N SER A 207 1.45 -4.64 4.97
CA SER A 207 1.53 -3.19 4.72
C SER A 207 0.84 -2.38 5.81
N CYS A 208 1.50 -1.30 6.22
CA CYS A 208 0.92 -0.28 7.08
C CYS A 208 0.21 0.84 6.30
N ALA A 209 0.38 0.93 4.97
CA ALA A 209 0.00 2.10 4.17
C ALA A 209 -1.49 2.47 4.27
N LEU A 210 -2.38 1.47 4.36
CA LEU A 210 -3.80 1.72 4.57
C LEU A 210 -4.08 2.40 5.93
N HIS A 211 -3.43 1.94 7.00
CA HIS A 211 -3.63 2.49 8.35
C HIS A 211 -3.00 3.86 8.49
N GLU A 212 -1.88 4.12 7.82
CA GLU A 212 -1.29 5.45 7.75
C GLU A 212 -2.22 6.44 7.06
N LEU A 213 -2.82 6.05 5.93
CA LEU A 213 -3.83 6.83 5.24
C LEU A 213 -5.04 7.11 6.14
N LEU A 214 -5.56 6.07 6.81
CA LEU A 214 -6.71 6.19 7.70
C LEU A 214 -6.39 7.08 8.91
N PHE A 215 -5.16 7.05 9.43
CA PHE A 215 -4.71 7.96 10.47
C PHE A 215 -4.78 9.42 10.01
N PHE A 216 -4.22 9.77 8.85
CA PHE A 216 -4.29 11.14 8.34
C PHE A 216 -5.73 11.59 8.05
N ARG A 217 -6.60 10.68 7.59
CA ARG A 217 -8.03 10.97 7.46
C ARG A 217 -8.71 11.23 8.81
N CYS A 218 -8.29 10.51 9.86
CA CYS A 218 -8.76 10.75 11.22
C CYS A 218 -8.34 12.14 11.71
N VAL A 219 -7.06 12.48 11.55
CA VAL A 219 -6.51 13.81 11.88
C VAL A 219 -7.24 14.92 11.12
N ALA A 220 -7.44 14.77 9.81
CA ALA A 220 -8.11 15.77 8.98
C ALA A 220 -9.57 16.05 9.41
N ARG A 221 -10.25 15.07 10.02
CA ARG A 221 -11.61 15.26 10.57
C ARG A 221 -11.63 16.03 11.88
N GLN A 222 -10.54 16.00 12.63
CA GLN A 222 -10.43 16.60 13.97
C GLN A 222 -9.68 17.92 13.97
N ALA A 223 -8.79 18.13 12.99
CA ALA A 223 -7.96 19.31 12.89
C ALA A 223 -8.76 20.56 12.48
N PRO A 224 -8.34 21.76 12.90
CA PRO A 224 -8.90 23.02 12.42
C PRO A 224 -8.83 23.15 10.89
N LEU A 225 -9.78 23.90 10.32
CA LEU A 225 -9.75 24.22 8.89
C LEU A 225 -8.42 24.90 8.53
N GLY A 226 -7.75 24.39 7.50
CA GLY A 226 -6.45 24.92 7.07
C GLY A 226 -5.29 24.58 8.00
N SER A 227 -5.42 23.53 8.83
CA SER A 227 -4.34 23.09 9.72
C SER A 227 -3.01 22.88 8.99
N CYS A 228 -1.90 23.22 9.65
CA CYS A 228 -0.57 23.26 9.02
C CYS A 228 0.18 21.92 8.98
N HIS A 229 -0.32 20.85 9.60
CA HIS A 229 0.44 19.60 9.79
C HIS A 229 0.99 18.98 8.49
N LEU A 230 0.18 18.93 7.42
CA LEU A 230 0.64 18.43 6.11
C LEU A 230 1.63 19.39 5.44
N THR A 231 1.43 20.70 5.62
CA THR A 231 2.36 21.72 5.13
C THR A 231 3.72 21.62 5.83
N CYS A 232 3.74 21.35 7.15
CA CYS A 232 4.96 21.08 7.88
C CYS A 232 5.69 19.86 7.29
N LEU A 233 4.97 18.75 7.13
CA LEU A 233 5.55 17.52 6.59
C LEU A 233 6.10 17.72 5.17
N GLN A 234 5.36 18.42 4.30
CA GLN A 234 5.81 18.82 2.97
C GLN A 234 7.12 19.63 3.05
N LEU A 235 7.14 20.73 3.80
CA LEU A 235 8.34 21.57 3.88
C LEU A 235 9.56 20.78 4.38
N LEU A 236 9.37 19.88 5.35
CA LEU A 236 10.46 19.05 5.85
C LEU A 236 10.94 18.03 4.82
N THR A 237 10.04 17.37 4.09
CA THR A 237 10.44 16.43 3.03
C THR A 237 11.17 17.13 1.89
N TYR A 238 10.88 18.40 1.64
CA TYR A 238 11.63 19.23 0.69
C TYR A 238 13.01 19.63 1.23
N LEU A 239 13.05 20.20 2.45
CA LEU A 239 14.27 20.72 3.05
C LEU A 239 15.30 19.63 3.36
N LEU A 240 14.83 18.40 3.62
CA LEU A 240 15.65 17.24 3.94
C LEU A 240 15.70 16.21 2.80
N ALA A 241 15.40 16.62 1.56
CA ALA A 241 15.40 15.71 0.41
C ALA A 241 16.75 14.99 0.20
N ASP A 242 17.86 15.68 0.44
CA ASP A 242 19.23 15.16 0.31
C ASP A 242 19.78 14.55 1.63
N SER A 243 18.94 14.46 2.66
CA SER A 243 19.30 13.89 3.95
C SER A 243 19.34 12.36 3.89
N VAL A 244 20.05 11.76 4.85
CA VAL A 244 19.94 10.30 5.12
C VAL A 244 18.56 9.91 5.68
N LEU A 245 17.75 10.89 6.09
CA LEU A 245 16.41 10.67 6.61
C LEU A 245 15.39 10.52 5.48
N SER A 246 14.83 9.33 5.35
CA SER A 246 13.72 9.10 4.44
C SER A 246 12.44 9.90 4.80
N PRO A 247 11.57 10.20 3.83
CA PRO A 247 10.24 10.76 4.08
C PRO A 247 9.39 9.93 5.06
N ALA A 248 9.62 8.61 5.14
CA ALA A 248 8.94 7.75 6.11
C ALA A 248 9.32 8.08 7.56
N HIS A 249 10.58 8.49 7.82
CA HIS A 249 10.99 8.96 9.16
C HIS A 249 10.28 10.26 9.53
N LEU A 250 10.23 11.23 8.62
CA LEU A 250 9.58 12.52 8.84
C LEU A 250 8.07 12.37 9.05
N LYS A 251 7.43 11.50 8.25
CA LYS A 251 6.05 11.10 8.43
C LYS A 251 5.82 10.49 9.80
N THR A 252 6.65 9.52 10.22
CA THR A 252 6.52 8.85 11.53
C THR A 252 6.63 9.84 12.69
N VAL A 253 7.61 10.77 12.65
CA VAL A 253 7.74 11.83 13.66
C VAL A 253 6.50 12.71 13.71
N THR A 254 5.98 13.10 12.54
CA THR A 254 4.80 13.96 12.43
C THR A 254 3.56 13.26 13.01
N MET A 255 3.37 11.97 12.72
CA MET A 255 2.29 11.16 13.28
C MET A 255 2.37 11.07 14.81
N HIS A 256 3.56 10.89 15.39
CA HIS A 256 3.73 10.94 16.84
C HIS A 256 3.31 12.28 17.42
N LEU A 257 3.80 13.40 16.87
CA LEU A 257 3.44 14.73 17.37
C LEU A 257 1.94 15.05 17.23
N LEU A 258 1.30 14.54 16.19
CA LEU A 258 -0.15 14.66 16.00
C LEU A 258 -0.97 13.98 17.11
N THR A 259 -0.38 13.02 17.85
CA THR A 259 -1.00 12.41 19.04
C THR A 259 -0.58 13.05 20.36
N LEU A 260 0.51 13.80 20.36
CA LEU A 260 1.04 14.46 21.57
C LEU A 260 0.46 15.85 21.80
N LEU A 261 0.02 16.50 20.73
CA LEU A 261 -0.54 17.85 20.76
C LEU A 261 -2.02 17.82 20.42
N PRO A 262 -2.86 18.64 21.10
CA PRO A 262 -4.27 18.70 20.76
C PRO A 262 -4.48 19.26 19.34
N PRO A 263 -5.57 18.89 18.65
CA PRO A 263 -5.82 19.34 17.28
C PRO A 263 -5.79 20.87 17.10
N SER A 264 -6.19 21.63 18.13
CA SER A 264 -6.17 23.09 18.15
C SER A 264 -4.78 23.70 17.95
N GLU A 265 -3.70 22.99 18.32
CA GLU A 265 -2.33 23.49 18.19
C GLU A 265 -1.83 23.51 16.74
N TRP A 266 -2.53 22.82 15.83
CA TRP A 266 -2.16 22.72 14.43
C TRP A 266 -2.77 23.82 13.55
N CYS A 267 -3.22 24.92 14.15
CA CYS A 267 -3.72 26.07 13.40
C CYS A 267 -2.67 26.60 12.40
N PRO A 268 -3.07 27.16 11.26
CA PRO A 268 -2.14 27.66 10.25
C PRO A 268 -1.18 28.75 10.78
N GLN A 269 -1.59 29.50 11.81
CA GLN A 269 -0.78 30.54 12.45
C GLN A 269 0.46 29.98 13.17
N HIS A 270 0.42 28.72 13.62
CA HIS A 270 1.50 28.09 14.36
C HIS A 270 2.48 27.32 13.46
N LEU A 271 2.42 27.49 12.13
CA LEU A 271 3.23 26.72 11.16
C LEU A 271 4.72 26.62 11.55
N LEU A 272 5.36 27.76 11.86
CA LEU A 272 6.77 27.81 12.22
C LEU A 272 7.06 27.13 13.56
N GLU A 273 6.17 27.29 14.54
CA GLU A 273 6.28 26.62 15.84
C GLU A 273 6.14 25.10 15.68
N ARG A 274 5.16 24.63 14.89
CA ARG A 274 4.98 23.21 14.60
C ARG A 274 6.18 22.63 13.86
N LEU A 275 6.77 23.36 12.91
CA LEU A 275 8.03 22.94 12.25
C LEU A 275 9.17 22.78 13.24
N ARG A 276 9.35 23.75 14.16
CA ARG A 276 10.38 23.67 15.21
C ARG A 276 10.15 22.49 16.14
N ASP A 277 8.92 22.23 16.53
CA ASP A 277 8.58 21.10 17.40
C ASP A 277 8.84 19.76 16.72
N ILE A 278 8.55 19.65 15.41
CA ILE A 278 8.90 18.46 14.62
C ILE A 278 10.41 18.26 14.56
N LEU A 279 11.18 19.30 14.23
CA LEU A 279 12.64 19.22 14.18
C LEU A 279 13.24 18.89 15.56
N GLN A 280 12.70 19.47 16.64
CA GLN A 280 13.17 19.20 17.99
C GLN A 280 12.87 17.76 18.42
N TYR A 281 11.67 17.26 18.11
CA TYR A 281 11.32 15.86 18.39
C TYR A 281 12.21 14.90 17.61
N LEU A 282 12.41 15.15 16.31
CA LEU A 282 13.29 14.36 15.45
C LEU A 282 14.74 14.37 15.97
N ARG A 283 15.25 15.52 16.40
CA ARG A 283 16.57 15.64 17.02
C ARG A 283 16.70 14.77 18.27
N ARG A 284 15.71 14.81 19.18
CA ARG A 284 15.71 13.94 20.37
C ARG A 284 15.69 12.46 20.00
N CYS A 285 14.85 12.06 19.04
CA CYS A 285 14.83 10.70 18.52
C CYS A 285 16.20 10.26 17.97
N LEU A 286 16.91 11.15 17.28
CA LEU A 286 18.25 10.89 16.79
C LEU A 286 19.26 10.79 17.94
N GLU A 287 19.27 11.71 18.90
CA GLU A 287 20.15 11.69 20.07
C GLU A 287 19.98 10.40 20.88
N GLU A 288 18.74 9.99 21.13
CA GLU A 288 18.38 8.77 21.85
C GLU A 288 18.50 7.50 21.00
N ARG A 289 18.68 7.64 19.67
CA ARG A 289 18.64 6.56 18.67
C ARG A 289 17.34 5.76 18.70
N GLN A 290 16.24 6.43 18.97
CA GLN A 290 14.93 5.80 19.09
C GLN A 290 13.90 6.59 18.30
N LEU A 291 13.44 6.00 17.20
CA LEU A 291 12.24 6.43 16.49
C LEU A 291 11.34 5.21 16.33
N HIS A 292 10.35 5.06 17.19
CA HIS A 292 9.45 3.92 17.12
C HIS A 292 8.46 4.07 15.96
N HIS A 293 8.20 3.01 15.21
CA HIS A 293 7.19 2.98 14.15
C HIS A 293 5.82 3.36 14.73
N PHE A 294 5.10 4.27 14.06
CA PHE A 294 3.90 4.87 14.66
C PHE A 294 2.76 3.87 14.92
N LEU A 295 2.58 2.88 14.04
CA LEU A 295 1.43 1.95 14.11
C LEU A 295 1.72 0.62 14.82
N VAL A 296 2.99 0.33 15.16
CA VAL A 296 3.40 -1.00 15.65
C VAL A 296 3.83 -0.87 17.11
N GLY A 297 3.12 -1.55 18.01
CA GLY A 297 3.37 -1.51 19.45
C GLY A 297 3.09 -0.16 20.11
N ASN A 298 2.33 0.73 19.47
CA ASN A 298 2.06 2.07 19.97
C ASN A 298 0.63 2.18 20.52
N GLU A 299 0.51 2.31 21.84
CA GLU A 299 -0.77 2.45 22.54
C GLU A 299 -1.45 3.81 22.33
N ARG A 300 -0.73 4.82 21.78
CA ARG A 300 -1.26 6.16 21.52
C ARG A 300 -2.00 6.28 20.19
N VAL A 301 -2.04 5.23 19.38
CA VAL A 301 -2.82 5.24 18.15
C VAL A 301 -4.30 5.45 18.49
N PRO A 302 -5.02 6.40 17.83
CA PRO A 302 -6.42 6.66 18.11
C PRO A 302 -7.28 5.39 18.02
N ARG A 303 -8.17 5.17 18.99
CA ARG A 303 -9.01 3.95 19.07
C ARG A 303 -9.98 3.82 17.91
N GLU A 304 -10.32 4.93 17.25
CA GLU A 304 -11.12 4.97 16.02
C GLU A 304 -10.40 4.28 14.86
N LEU A 305 -9.07 4.18 14.91
CA LEU A 305 -8.27 3.44 13.95
C LEU A 305 -8.15 1.98 14.39
N SER A 306 -9.03 1.13 13.87
CA SER A 306 -8.97 -0.32 14.10
C SER A 306 -7.69 -0.90 13.50
N LEU A 307 -6.71 -1.22 14.34
CA LEU A 307 -5.44 -1.84 13.92
C LEU A 307 -5.51 -3.38 13.97
N PRO A 308 -4.74 -4.10 13.15
CA PRO A 308 -4.54 -5.53 13.29
C PRO A 308 -4.04 -5.88 14.69
N ALA A 309 -4.55 -6.97 15.28
CA ALA A 309 -4.14 -7.42 16.61
C ALA A 309 -2.62 -7.65 16.72
N ALA A 310 -1.99 -8.12 15.63
CA ALA A 310 -0.55 -8.29 15.57
C ALA A 310 0.22 -6.97 15.73
N PHE A 311 -0.30 -5.84 15.22
CA PHE A 311 0.36 -4.54 15.36
C PHE A 311 0.22 -4.02 16.78
N GLN A 312 -0.92 -4.27 17.44
CA GLN A 312 -1.17 -3.85 18.82
C GLN A 312 -0.33 -4.66 19.82
N ALA A 313 -0.19 -5.97 19.61
CA ALA A 313 0.54 -6.88 20.50
C ALA A 313 2.06 -6.89 20.29
N ALA A 314 2.54 -6.29 19.19
CA ALA A 314 3.97 -6.23 18.91
C ALA A 314 4.70 -5.30 19.88
N SER A 315 5.97 -5.60 20.15
CA SER A 315 6.86 -4.65 20.81
C SER A 315 7.12 -3.43 19.92
N PRO A 316 7.29 -2.22 20.50
CA PRO A 316 7.61 -1.02 19.73
C PRO A 316 8.84 -1.23 18.84
N LEU A 317 8.67 -1.05 17.53
CA LEU A 317 9.76 -1.23 16.58
C LEU A 317 10.56 0.05 16.40
N ASN A 318 11.86 0.02 16.63
CA ASN A 318 12.73 1.17 16.40
C ASN A 318 13.25 1.26 14.94
N LEU A 319 12.80 2.26 14.20
CA LEU A 319 13.23 2.55 12.83
C LEU A 319 14.69 2.97 12.72
N PHE A 320 15.29 3.51 13.79
CA PHE A 320 16.70 3.89 13.80
C PHE A 320 17.64 2.75 14.20
N GLN A 321 17.14 1.54 14.46
CA GLN A 321 17.98 0.41 14.84
C GLN A 321 19.06 0.08 13.79
N ARG A 322 18.75 0.25 12.50
CA ARG A 322 19.67 -0.01 11.38
C ARG A 322 20.37 1.25 10.86
N LEU A 323 20.11 2.42 11.45
CA LEU A 323 20.75 3.67 11.02
C LEU A 323 22.21 3.68 11.50
N ALA A 324 23.15 3.73 10.56
CA ALA A 324 24.57 3.77 10.89
C ALA A 324 24.92 5.02 11.72
N ARG A 325 25.92 4.88 12.62
CA ARG A 325 26.33 5.98 13.52
C ARG A 325 26.76 7.24 12.77
N GLU A 326 27.45 7.06 11.64
CA GLU A 326 27.91 8.17 10.79
C GLU A 326 26.73 8.89 10.12
N SER A 327 25.75 8.13 9.61
CA SER A 327 24.51 8.68 9.07
C SER A 327 23.74 9.47 10.13
N GLN A 328 23.66 8.96 11.36
CA GLN A 328 23.04 9.66 12.48
C GLN A 328 23.74 10.99 12.79
N ALA A 329 25.07 11.00 12.88
CA ALA A 329 25.83 12.23 13.13
C ALA A 329 25.63 13.26 12.01
N ARG A 330 25.60 12.81 10.75
CA ARG A 330 25.28 13.65 9.59
C ARG A 330 23.87 14.23 9.69
N ALA A 331 22.85 13.43 10.01
CA ALA A 331 21.48 13.91 10.19
C ALA A 331 21.37 14.97 11.29
N LEU A 332 22.05 14.77 12.42
CA LEU A 332 22.09 15.76 13.51
C LEU A 332 22.75 17.07 13.08
N HIS A 333 23.81 17.00 12.28
CA HIS A 333 24.47 18.19 11.74
C HIS A 333 23.56 18.96 10.79
N GLU A 334 22.88 18.26 9.87
CA GLU A 334 21.91 18.85 8.93
C GLU A 334 20.75 19.53 9.68
N LEU A 335 20.22 18.92 10.74
CA LEU A 335 19.17 19.52 11.57
C LEU A 335 19.63 20.79 12.29
N THR A 336 20.88 20.83 12.73
CA THR A 336 21.44 22.02 13.39
C THR A 336 21.52 23.18 12.40
N GLN A 337 22.01 22.94 11.18
CA GLN A 337 22.05 23.97 10.13
C GLN A 337 20.66 24.49 9.75
N LEU A 338 19.63 23.64 9.76
CA LEU A 338 18.26 24.07 9.48
C LEU A 338 17.65 24.92 10.61
N GLN A 339 18.06 24.72 11.86
CA GLN A 339 17.61 25.53 12.99
C GLN A 339 18.22 26.94 12.98
N ASP A 340 19.37 27.11 12.32
CA ASP A 340 20.09 28.39 12.20
C ASP A 340 19.66 29.22 10.97
N ARG A 341 18.77 28.70 10.11
CA ARG A 341 18.27 29.35 8.88
C ARG A 341 16.89 29.97 9.08
#